data_AF-A0A7C6ELL8-F1
#
_entry.id   AF-A0A7C6ELL8-F1
#
_cell.length_a   1.000
_cell.length_b   1.000
_cell.length_c   1.000
_cell.angle_alpha   90.00
_cell.angle_beta   90.00
_cell.angle_gamma   90.00
#
_symmetry.space_group_name_H-M   'P 1'
#
loop_
_entity.id
_entity.type
_entity.pdbx_description
1 polymer ?
#
loop_
_entity_poly.entity_id
_entity_poly.type
_entity_poly.pdbx_seq_one_letter_code
_entity_poly.pdbx_strand_id
1 'polypeptide(L)'
;MREKIVIFMSMLVFTISILLGQRVFDPKKDGWYFENWGEKDSYCLGSCDFSWELFRQTYLGVYPYNDPAAAPLDAAFYEIFKNCAQDGNCGGMSVLALALFKYGGYFGFCSPANFYTGTIGPDREDLHRAINIIHARQFSYSGISRFIDAVDRGTLQNANAAFSNVEDELGKGDYPVLWLSTAFWGENAHTVIPYKTEKTIGKKYLYIWDPNLPYDDNTDRYDNNRGNKLEITTATGDWSYTSAGTHFGPGGWCLCVPMSDILRKSRHPLAMDVFNEALRTLFVGGPGAAVNQITDSEGRRYFKVEKDFQARWADVENDPLKRIPGLIRWPWLGQAKILPPKGDIYFMKIVPGRKVDLTISISGSQYKALF
;
A
#
# COMPACT_ATOMS: atom_id res chain seq x y z
N MET A 1 72.14 19.31 -17.24
CA MET A 1 71.60 18.17 -16.47
C MET A 1 70.17 18.51 -16.08
N ARG A 2 69.24 17.65 -16.47
CA ARG A 2 67.79 17.80 -16.29
C ARG A 2 67.40 17.08 -15.00
N GLU A 3 66.80 17.79 -14.05
CA GLU A 3 66.02 17.16 -12.99
C GLU A 3 64.56 17.60 -13.16
N LYS A 4 63.78 16.73 -13.82
CA LYS A 4 62.33 16.82 -13.80
C LYS A 4 61.87 16.14 -12.52
N ILE A 5 61.43 16.94 -11.55
CA ILE A 5 60.69 16.44 -10.39
C ILE A 5 59.32 15.99 -10.91
N VAL A 6 59.19 14.69 -11.14
CA VAL A 6 57.89 14.04 -11.35
C VAL A 6 57.26 13.92 -9.97
N ILE A 7 56.40 14.87 -9.62
CA ILE A 7 55.49 14.73 -8.49
C ILE A 7 54.52 13.63 -8.90
N PHE A 8 54.80 12.40 -8.45
CA PHE A 8 53.81 11.34 -8.37
C PHE A 8 52.74 11.83 -7.41
N MET A 9 51.75 12.52 -7.94
CA MET A 9 50.46 12.73 -7.30
C MET A 9 49.83 11.35 -7.27
N SER A 10 50.29 10.53 -6.32
CA SER A 10 49.62 9.33 -5.89
C SER A 10 48.22 9.77 -5.59
N MET A 11 47.33 9.50 -6.54
CA MET A 11 45.92 9.28 -6.36
C MET A 11 45.77 8.23 -5.26
N LEU A 12 46.01 8.66 -4.02
CA LEU A 12 45.15 8.33 -2.93
C LEU A 12 43.81 9.01 -3.27
N VAL A 13 43.16 8.49 -4.31
CA VAL A 13 41.73 8.22 -4.25
C VAL A 13 41.62 7.27 -3.07
N PHE A 14 41.70 7.88 -1.88
CA PHE A 14 40.83 7.50 -0.81
C PHE A 14 39.47 7.57 -1.47
N THR A 15 39.01 6.42 -1.97
CA THR A 15 37.64 5.99 -1.90
C THR A 15 37.25 6.07 -0.42
N ILE A 16 37.19 7.31 0.09
CA ILE A 16 36.02 7.85 0.73
C ILE A 16 34.97 7.91 -0.42
N SER A 17 34.55 6.81 -1.06
CA SER A 17 33.65 5.84 -0.45
C SER A 17 33.47 6.13 1.03
N ILE A 18 32.85 7.28 1.31
CA ILE A 18 31.83 7.28 2.32
C ILE A 18 30.93 6.12 1.87
N LEU A 19 31.22 4.92 2.39
CA LEU A 19 30.24 4.14 3.09
C LEU A 19 29.51 5.15 3.96
N LEU A 20 28.62 5.95 3.34
CA LEU A 20 27.51 6.58 4.01
C LEU A 20 26.80 5.34 4.47
N GLY A 21 27.18 4.85 5.66
CA GLY A 21 26.66 3.63 6.21
C GLY A 21 25.17 3.87 6.18
N GLN A 22 24.49 3.24 5.22
CA GLN A 22 23.07 3.42 5.08
C GLN A 22 22.54 3.01 6.43
N ARG A 23 21.97 4.00 7.13
CA ARG A 23 21.44 3.76 8.45
C ARG A 23 20.44 2.63 8.26
N VAL A 24 20.55 1.61 9.10
CA VAL A 24 19.57 0.53 9.16
C VAL A 24 18.50 0.99 10.14
N PHE A 25 17.23 0.85 9.77
CA PHE A 25 16.12 1.17 10.65
C PHE A 25 16.21 0.29 11.90
N ASP A 26 16.31 0.92 13.06
CA ASP A 26 16.41 0.27 14.36
C ASP A 26 15.00 0.20 14.97
N PRO A 27 14.35 -0.98 15.05
CA PRO A 27 13.00 -1.14 15.62
C PRO A 27 12.81 -0.47 16.99
N LYS A 28 13.86 -0.42 17.82
CA LYS A 28 13.84 0.16 19.16
C LYS A 28 13.76 1.69 19.15
N LYS A 29 14.33 2.33 18.13
CA LYS A 29 14.47 3.79 18.05
C LYS A 29 13.56 4.39 17.00
N ASP A 30 13.58 3.80 15.82
CA ASP A 30 12.98 4.38 14.62
C ASP A 30 11.50 3.98 14.45
N GLY A 31 11.01 2.99 15.22
CA GLY A 31 9.61 2.62 15.33
C GLY A 31 8.81 3.47 16.32
N TRP A 32 7.49 3.45 16.21
CA TRP A 32 6.59 4.08 17.19
C TRP A 32 6.52 3.26 18.49
N TYR A 33 6.27 3.95 19.60
CA TYR A 33 6.05 3.34 20.93
C TYR A 33 4.65 2.71 21.06
N PHE A 34 3.66 3.28 20.39
CA PHE A 34 2.26 2.88 20.50
C PHE A 34 1.82 1.89 19.43
N GLU A 35 0.76 1.15 19.72
CA GLU A 35 0.14 0.22 18.79
C GLU A 35 -0.71 0.94 17.74
N ASN A 36 -0.83 0.28 16.60
CA ASN A 36 -1.79 0.60 15.57
C ASN A 36 -3.22 0.70 16.13
N TRP A 37 -3.97 1.69 15.65
CA TRP A 37 -5.38 1.88 15.97
C TRP A 37 -6.20 1.86 14.68
N GLY A 38 -7.44 1.39 14.77
CA GLY A 38 -8.48 1.62 13.78
C GLY A 38 -9.49 2.64 14.30
N GLU A 39 -10.49 2.96 13.49
CA GLU A 39 -11.64 3.76 13.94
C GLU A 39 -12.44 2.93 14.96
N LYS A 40 -12.42 3.36 16.23
CA LYS A 40 -13.31 2.82 17.26
C LYS A 40 -14.70 3.38 16.99
N ASP A 41 -15.62 2.48 16.64
CA ASP A 41 -17.05 2.68 16.36
C ASP A 41 -17.40 3.02 14.91
N SER A 42 -18.01 2.02 14.25
CA SER A 42 -18.29 1.91 12.82
C SER A 42 -19.37 2.85 12.25
N TYR A 43 -19.67 3.97 12.91
CA TYR A 43 -20.72 4.92 12.51
C TYR A 43 -20.35 6.38 12.81
N CYS A 44 -19.31 6.88 12.16
CA CYS A 44 -19.06 8.32 12.15
C CYS A 44 -19.75 9.02 10.98
N LEU A 45 -20.94 9.56 11.25
CA LEU A 45 -21.51 10.65 10.46
C LEU A 45 -21.16 11.98 11.16
N GLY A 46 -19.95 12.52 10.93
CA GLY A 46 -19.57 13.84 11.45
C GLY A 46 -18.08 14.07 11.67
N SER A 47 -17.46 13.34 12.61
CA SER A 47 -16.01 13.36 12.82
C SER A 47 -15.48 11.97 13.20
N CYS A 48 -15.15 11.19 12.17
CA CYS A 48 -14.15 10.16 12.25
C CYS A 48 -12.82 10.73 11.77
N ASP A 49 -11.72 10.03 12.07
CA ASP A 49 -10.36 10.37 11.67
C ASP A 49 -10.28 10.74 10.17
N PHE A 50 -11.04 10.05 9.32
CA PHE A 50 -11.13 10.30 7.88
C PHE A 50 -12.20 11.33 7.46
N SER A 51 -12.21 12.51 8.08
CA SER A 51 -13.06 13.66 7.68
C SER A 51 -12.80 14.16 6.25
N TRP A 52 -13.74 14.91 5.66
CA TRP A 52 -13.55 15.57 4.35
C TRP A 52 -12.33 16.50 4.35
N GLU A 53 -12.11 17.20 5.45
CA GLU A 53 -10.96 18.09 5.59
C GLU A 53 -9.64 17.30 5.60
N LEU A 54 -9.61 16.12 6.23
CA LEU A 54 -8.45 15.23 6.12
C LEU A 54 -8.27 14.76 4.68
N PHE A 55 -9.34 14.33 4.01
CA PHE A 55 -9.31 13.92 2.60
C PHE A 55 -8.73 15.00 1.68
N ARG A 56 -9.16 16.26 1.86
CA ARG A 56 -8.63 17.44 1.15
C ARG A 56 -7.15 17.71 1.47
N GLN A 57 -6.73 17.47 2.70
CA GLN A 57 -5.32 17.58 3.10
C GLN A 57 -4.47 16.44 2.53
N THR A 58 -5.04 15.25 2.35
CA THR A 58 -4.39 14.07 1.79
C THR A 58 -4.11 14.20 0.31
N TYR A 59 -5.07 14.68 -0.50
CA TYR A 59 -4.96 14.70 -1.95
C TYR A 59 -4.89 16.09 -2.57
N LEU A 60 -4.28 16.20 -3.74
CA LEU A 60 -4.29 17.40 -4.55
C LEU A 60 -5.58 17.52 -5.36
N GLY A 61 -6.10 18.74 -5.52
CA GLY A 61 -7.21 19.03 -6.43
C GLY A 61 -8.61 18.69 -5.91
N VAL A 62 -8.77 18.41 -4.61
CA VAL A 62 -10.06 18.10 -3.98
C VAL A 62 -10.90 19.37 -3.76
N TYR A 63 -12.20 19.28 -4.04
CA TYR A 63 -13.15 20.36 -3.82
C TYR A 63 -13.22 20.79 -2.34
N PRO A 64 -13.39 22.09 -2.03
CA PRO A 64 -13.31 22.58 -0.64
C PRO A 64 -14.35 21.98 0.31
N TYR A 65 -15.51 21.56 -0.20
CA TYR A 65 -16.63 21.04 0.60
C TYR A 65 -17.07 19.67 0.10
N ASN A 66 -17.66 18.86 0.97
CA ASN A 66 -18.32 17.62 0.54
C ASN A 66 -19.65 17.98 -0.16
N ASP A 67 -19.57 18.27 -1.45
CA ASP A 67 -20.71 18.65 -2.28
C ASP A 67 -20.83 17.68 -3.47
N PRO A 68 -21.68 16.64 -3.37
CA PRO A 68 -21.90 15.68 -4.44
C PRO A 68 -22.48 16.29 -5.73
N ALA A 69 -23.07 17.48 -5.68
CA ALA A 69 -23.58 18.16 -6.87
C ALA A 69 -22.47 18.94 -7.59
N ALA A 70 -21.61 19.62 -6.84
CA ALA A 70 -20.51 20.41 -7.41
C ALA A 70 -19.27 19.56 -7.77
N ALA A 71 -18.99 18.51 -6.99
CA ALA A 71 -17.82 17.64 -7.16
C ALA A 71 -18.19 16.15 -6.96
N PRO A 72 -19.02 15.57 -7.84
CA PRO A 72 -19.54 14.21 -7.69
C PRO A 72 -18.44 13.14 -7.62
N LEU A 73 -17.32 13.32 -8.35
CA LEU A 73 -16.20 12.38 -8.35
C LEU A 73 -15.43 12.40 -7.02
N ASP A 74 -15.19 13.57 -6.45
CA ASP A 74 -14.51 13.70 -5.16
C ASP A 74 -15.39 13.11 -4.05
N ALA A 75 -16.69 13.42 -4.07
CA ALA A 75 -17.66 12.86 -3.13
C ALA A 75 -17.75 11.33 -3.23
N ALA A 76 -17.76 10.78 -4.44
CA ALA A 76 -17.76 9.33 -4.65
C ALA A 76 -16.48 8.67 -4.14
N PHE A 77 -15.31 9.24 -4.44
CA PHE A 77 -14.04 8.69 -3.95
C PHE A 77 -13.91 8.82 -2.43
N TYR A 78 -14.41 9.89 -1.83
CA TYR A 78 -14.40 10.07 -0.38
C TYR A 78 -15.15 8.94 0.36
N GLU A 79 -16.29 8.49 -0.17
CA GLU A 79 -17.04 7.37 0.41
C GLU A 79 -16.28 6.04 0.29
N ILE A 80 -15.60 5.80 -0.83
CA ILE A 80 -14.73 4.63 -1.03
C ILE A 80 -13.58 4.67 -0.03
N PHE A 81 -12.90 5.81 0.03
CA PHE A 81 -11.72 6.06 0.83
C PHE A 81 -11.95 5.76 2.31
N LYS A 82 -13.03 6.31 2.91
CA LYS A 82 -13.35 6.09 4.32
C LYS A 82 -13.45 4.61 4.66
N ASN A 83 -14.20 3.86 3.83
CA ASN A 83 -14.40 2.44 4.06
C ASN A 83 -13.08 1.67 4.03
N CYS A 84 -12.22 1.96 3.06
CA CYS A 84 -10.93 1.28 2.93
C CYS A 84 -9.93 1.63 4.04
N ALA A 85 -10.01 2.83 4.64
CA ALA A 85 -9.00 3.31 5.59
C ALA A 85 -9.34 3.05 7.07
N GLN A 86 -10.61 2.72 7.40
CA GLN A 86 -11.10 2.69 8.79
C GLN A 86 -10.51 1.57 9.67
N ASP A 87 -10.08 0.44 9.10
CA ASP A 87 -9.74 -0.77 9.87
C ASP A 87 -8.35 -0.74 10.52
N GLY A 88 -7.54 0.28 10.26
CA GLY A 88 -6.22 0.43 10.88
C GLY A 88 -5.33 1.45 10.20
N ASN A 89 -4.36 1.98 10.92
CA ASN A 89 -3.43 3.01 10.48
C ASN A 89 -2.00 2.52 10.24
N CYS A 90 -1.79 1.20 10.20
CA CYS A 90 -0.50 0.54 9.99
C CYS A 90 0.30 1.14 8.81
N GLY A 91 -0.37 1.44 7.70
CA GLY A 91 0.24 2.06 6.53
C GLY A 91 0.81 3.45 6.80
N GLY A 92 0.05 4.30 7.47
CA GLY A 92 0.49 5.64 7.85
C GLY A 92 1.62 5.62 8.85
N MET A 93 1.52 4.74 9.85
CA MET A 93 2.54 4.54 10.87
C MET A 93 3.86 4.10 10.25
N SER A 94 3.86 3.05 9.41
CA SER A 94 5.08 2.54 8.78
C SER A 94 5.74 3.59 7.88
N VAL A 95 4.97 4.26 7.04
CA VAL A 95 5.50 5.24 6.08
C VAL A 95 6.01 6.50 6.79
N LEU A 96 5.30 7.00 7.81
CA LEU A 96 5.76 8.17 8.56
C LEU A 96 7.00 7.86 9.40
N ALA A 97 7.08 6.68 10.02
CA ALA A 97 8.28 6.24 10.74
C ALA A 97 9.51 6.20 9.80
N LEU A 98 9.37 5.62 8.60
CA LEU A 98 10.42 5.62 7.58
C LEU A 98 10.80 7.04 7.13
N ALA A 99 9.83 7.96 7.03
CA ALA A 99 10.11 9.34 6.66
C ALA A 99 10.91 10.07 7.74
N LEU A 100 10.54 9.93 9.01
CA LEU A 100 11.31 10.49 10.13
C LEU A 100 12.72 9.90 10.17
N PHE A 101 12.84 8.58 10.00
CA PHE A 101 14.11 7.89 9.96
C PHE A 101 15.03 8.39 8.84
N LYS A 102 14.52 8.47 7.60
CA LYS A 102 15.29 8.86 6.41
C LYS A 102 15.65 10.35 6.40
N TYR A 103 14.71 11.22 6.77
CA TYR A 103 14.84 12.66 6.58
C TYR A 103 15.16 13.43 7.87
N GLY A 104 15.17 12.76 9.03
CA GLY A 104 15.33 13.41 10.34
C GLY A 104 14.09 14.16 10.83
N GLY A 105 13.10 14.38 9.95
CA GLY A 105 11.81 14.96 10.28
C GLY A 105 10.85 15.00 9.09
N TYR A 106 9.55 14.99 9.36
CA TYR A 106 8.47 15.02 8.36
C TYR A 106 7.17 15.47 9.01
N PHE A 107 6.31 16.23 8.29
CA PHE A 107 5.04 16.76 8.82
C PHE A 107 5.16 17.61 10.11
N GLY A 108 6.34 18.19 10.39
CA GLY A 108 6.59 18.94 11.62
C GLY A 108 7.01 18.08 12.83
N PHE A 109 7.19 16.78 12.63
CA PHE A 109 7.73 15.85 13.62
C PHE A 109 9.20 15.54 13.32
N CYS A 110 9.99 15.25 14.35
CA CYS A 110 11.42 14.96 14.27
C CYS A 110 11.69 13.47 14.57
N SER A 111 12.78 12.94 14.05
CA SER A 111 13.32 11.64 14.50
C SER A 111 13.86 11.76 15.94
N PRO A 112 13.83 10.68 16.75
CA PRO A 112 13.25 9.36 16.47
C PRO A 112 11.74 9.27 16.70
N ALA A 113 11.07 8.33 16.03
CA ALA A 113 9.64 8.11 16.18
C ALA A 113 9.24 7.67 17.60
N ASN A 114 10.12 6.94 18.30
CA ASN A 114 9.87 6.48 19.67
C ASN A 114 9.89 7.61 20.73
N PHE A 115 10.23 8.84 20.35
CA PHE A 115 10.08 10.01 21.22
C PHE A 115 8.60 10.34 21.51
N TYR A 116 7.71 9.95 20.59
CA TYR A 116 6.28 10.24 20.69
C TYR A 116 5.55 9.10 21.41
N THR A 117 4.89 9.46 22.50
CA THR A 117 4.16 8.54 23.36
C THR A 117 2.72 8.32 22.90
N GLY A 118 2.14 7.26 23.42
CA GLY A 118 0.76 6.84 23.14
C GLY A 118 0.49 5.48 23.77
N THR A 119 -0.76 5.03 23.71
CA THR A 119 -1.14 3.66 24.10
C THR A 119 -1.67 2.93 22.87
N ILE A 120 -2.89 3.26 22.46
CA ILE A 120 -3.50 2.86 21.20
C ILE A 120 -3.54 4.13 20.33
N GLY A 121 -2.57 4.27 19.44
CA GLY A 121 -2.29 5.53 18.74
C GLY A 121 -1.54 6.56 19.58
N PRO A 122 -1.12 7.69 18.96
CA PRO A 122 -0.35 8.74 19.62
C PRO A 122 -1.19 9.61 20.56
N ASP A 123 -0.58 10.11 21.63
CA ASP A 123 -1.24 11.08 22.56
C ASP A 123 -1.52 12.43 21.89
N ARG A 124 -0.77 12.75 20.82
CA ARG A 124 -0.85 14.02 20.10
C ARG A 124 -1.83 13.93 18.93
N GLU A 125 -2.86 14.77 18.95
CA GLU A 125 -3.87 14.88 17.88
C GLU A 125 -3.27 15.26 16.51
N ASP A 126 -2.24 16.11 16.49
CA ASP A 126 -1.61 16.51 15.23
C ASP A 126 -0.78 15.39 14.61
N LEU A 127 -0.15 14.54 15.43
CA LEU A 127 0.56 13.33 14.98
C LEU A 127 -0.44 12.28 14.50
N HIS A 128 -1.53 12.09 15.24
CA HIS A 128 -2.65 11.22 14.89
C HIS A 128 -3.17 11.56 13.49
N ARG A 129 -3.49 12.85 13.27
CA ARG A 129 -3.90 13.38 11.97
C ARG A 129 -2.85 13.18 10.87
N ALA A 130 -1.57 13.42 11.17
CA ALA A 130 -0.51 13.24 10.18
C ALA A 130 -0.38 11.77 9.73
N ILE A 131 -0.47 10.83 10.67
CA ILE A 131 -0.47 9.39 10.36
C ILE A 131 -1.68 9.03 9.49
N ASN A 132 -2.88 9.50 9.82
CA ASN A 132 -4.09 9.25 9.02
C ASN A 132 -3.97 9.82 7.60
N ILE A 133 -3.38 11.01 7.42
CA ILE A 133 -3.08 11.58 6.10
C ILE A 133 -2.15 10.67 5.30
N ILE A 134 -1.07 10.18 5.91
CA ILE A 134 -0.12 9.31 5.22
C ILE A 134 -0.73 7.93 4.93
N HIS A 135 -1.51 7.38 5.85
CA HIS A 135 -2.24 6.12 5.65
C HIS A 135 -3.14 6.21 4.41
N ALA A 136 -3.92 7.29 4.32
CA ALA A 136 -4.78 7.56 3.18
C ALA A 136 -4.04 7.64 1.83
N ARG A 137 -2.77 8.08 1.81
CA ARG A 137 -1.99 8.18 0.56
C ARG A 137 -1.71 6.84 -0.12
N GLN A 138 -1.89 5.71 0.59
CA GLN A 138 -1.85 4.38 -0.03
C GLN A 138 -2.87 4.22 -1.16
N PHE A 139 -3.99 4.96 -1.11
CA PHE A 139 -5.03 4.98 -2.14
C PHE A 139 -4.88 6.13 -3.15
N SER A 140 -3.71 6.78 -3.20
CA SER A 140 -3.39 7.72 -4.27
C SER A 140 -3.22 7.01 -5.62
N TYR A 141 -3.24 7.78 -6.70
CA TYR A 141 -2.94 7.26 -8.04
C TYR A 141 -1.66 6.41 -8.08
N SER A 142 -0.59 6.86 -7.41
CA SER A 142 0.70 6.16 -7.39
C SER A 142 0.62 4.81 -6.67
N GLY A 143 -0.02 4.75 -5.50
CA GLY A 143 -0.21 3.52 -4.75
C GLY A 143 -1.07 2.50 -5.51
N ILE A 144 -2.19 2.94 -6.09
CA ILE A 144 -3.05 2.10 -6.93
C ILE A 144 -2.31 1.62 -8.17
N SER A 145 -1.55 2.50 -8.82
CA SER A 145 -0.75 2.16 -10.00
C SER A 145 0.30 1.10 -9.71
N ARG A 146 0.95 1.18 -8.55
CA ARG A 146 1.93 0.19 -8.10
C ARG A 146 1.29 -1.18 -7.90
N PHE A 147 0.09 -1.21 -7.32
CA PHE A 147 -0.67 -2.44 -7.14
C PHE A 147 -1.06 -3.08 -8.48
N ILE A 148 -1.55 -2.28 -9.44
CA ILE A 148 -1.86 -2.74 -10.80
C ILE A 148 -0.61 -3.33 -11.48
N ASP A 149 0.53 -2.64 -11.40
CA ASP A 149 1.78 -3.13 -11.99
C ASP A 149 2.21 -4.48 -11.40
N ALA A 150 1.99 -4.69 -10.11
CA ALA A 150 2.30 -5.96 -9.46
C ALA A 150 1.40 -7.11 -9.95
N VAL A 151 0.13 -6.83 -10.26
CA VAL A 151 -0.77 -7.83 -10.85
C VAL A 151 -0.44 -8.10 -12.30
N ASP A 152 -0.18 -7.06 -13.09
CA ASP A 152 0.23 -7.21 -14.48
C ASP A 152 1.54 -7.99 -14.59
N ARG A 153 2.49 -7.81 -13.68
CA ARG A 153 3.75 -8.58 -13.68
C ARG A 153 3.64 -9.95 -13.04
N GLY A 154 2.49 -10.30 -12.45
CA GLY A 154 2.33 -11.55 -11.69
C GLY A 154 3.21 -11.62 -10.43
N THR A 155 3.60 -10.46 -9.88
CA THR A 155 4.48 -10.37 -8.71
C THR A 155 3.71 -10.16 -7.40
N LEU A 156 2.40 -9.92 -7.45
CA LEU A 156 1.60 -9.58 -6.26
C LEU A 156 1.65 -10.64 -5.13
N GLN A 157 1.62 -11.93 -5.47
CA GLN A 157 1.69 -13.05 -4.52
C GLN A 157 3.08 -13.71 -4.51
N ASN A 158 4.07 -13.12 -5.18
CA ASN A 158 5.40 -13.69 -5.35
C ASN A 158 6.36 -13.11 -4.30
N ALA A 159 6.48 -13.79 -3.16
CA ALA A 159 7.36 -13.33 -2.09
C ALA A 159 8.85 -13.31 -2.48
N ASN A 160 9.28 -14.15 -3.43
CA ASN A 160 10.64 -14.07 -3.97
C ASN A 160 10.88 -12.73 -4.69
N ALA A 161 9.90 -12.25 -5.45
CA ALA A 161 9.96 -10.93 -6.10
C ALA A 161 9.91 -9.80 -5.07
N ALA A 162 9.04 -9.90 -4.05
CA ALA A 162 9.01 -8.93 -2.95
C ALA A 162 10.33 -8.86 -2.20
N PHE A 163 10.97 -10.00 -1.91
CA PHE A 163 12.29 -10.04 -1.28
C PHE A 163 13.34 -9.30 -2.09
N SER A 164 13.44 -9.59 -3.40
CA SER A 164 14.39 -8.91 -4.29
C SER A 164 14.13 -7.41 -4.36
N ASN A 165 12.87 -7.00 -4.47
CA ASN A 165 12.51 -5.59 -4.46
C ASN A 165 12.86 -4.92 -3.13
N VAL A 166 12.66 -5.58 -1.98
CA VAL A 166 13.07 -5.03 -0.68
C VAL A 166 14.57 -4.85 -0.62
N GLU A 167 15.36 -5.84 -1.05
CA GLU A 167 16.82 -5.76 -1.09
C GLU A 167 17.28 -4.57 -1.95
N ASP A 168 16.67 -4.39 -3.12
CA ASP A 168 16.96 -3.29 -4.03
C ASP A 168 16.61 -1.92 -3.43
N GLU A 169 15.41 -1.78 -2.84
CA GLU A 169 14.94 -0.50 -2.29
C GLU A 169 15.70 -0.09 -1.02
N LEU A 170 16.06 -1.05 -0.16
CA LEU A 170 16.97 -0.81 0.96
C LEU A 170 18.34 -0.30 0.45
N GLY A 171 18.89 -0.95 -0.59
CA GLY A 171 20.16 -0.54 -1.20
C GLY A 171 20.12 0.84 -1.87
N LYS A 172 18.96 1.27 -2.39
CA LYS A 172 18.76 2.64 -2.92
C LYS A 172 18.52 3.69 -1.85
N GLY A 173 18.27 3.28 -0.60
CA GLY A 173 17.83 4.16 0.47
C GLY A 173 16.41 4.70 0.26
N ASP A 174 15.61 4.08 -0.63
CA ASP A 174 14.18 4.35 -0.75
C ASP A 174 13.37 3.32 0.03
N TYR A 175 13.60 3.33 1.34
CA TYR A 175 13.09 2.33 2.27
C TYR A 175 11.63 1.94 1.97
N PRO A 176 11.35 0.65 1.75
CA PRO A 176 10.02 0.22 1.38
C PRO A 176 9.17 -0.13 2.61
N VAL A 177 7.87 -0.24 2.37
CA VAL A 177 6.94 -1.00 3.22
C VAL A 177 6.51 -2.28 2.50
N LEU A 178 6.07 -3.28 3.26
CA LEU A 178 5.40 -4.46 2.73
C LEU A 178 3.90 -4.36 2.97
N TRP A 179 3.12 -4.56 1.92
CA TRP A 179 1.68 -4.77 2.02
C TRP A 179 1.39 -6.28 2.01
N LEU A 180 0.69 -6.74 3.04
CA LEU A 180 0.37 -8.14 3.32
C LEU A 180 -1.15 -8.32 3.42
N SER A 181 -1.65 -9.53 3.11
CA SER A 181 -3.01 -9.99 3.47
C SER A 181 -3.00 -11.49 3.63
N THR A 182 -4.03 -11.96 4.30
CA THR A 182 -4.33 -13.38 4.48
C THR A 182 -4.95 -13.99 3.21
N ALA A 183 -5.62 -13.19 2.37
CA ALA A 183 -6.12 -13.61 1.06
C ALA A 183 -6.08 -12.49 0.02
N PHE A 184 -6.37 -12.84 -1.23
CA PHE A 184 -6.45 -11.86 -2.31
C PHE A 184 -7.58 -10.84 -2.11
N TRP A 185 -8.75 -11.21 -1.56
CA TRP A 185 -9.93 -10.34 -1.47
C TRP A 185 -10.50 -10.26 -0.06
N GLY A 186 -10.85 -9.07 0.40
CA GLY A 186 -11.79 -8.85 1.52
C GLY A 186 -11.36 -9.34 2.90
N GLU A 187 -10.13 -9.83 3.06
CA GLU A 187 -9.59 -10.31 4.34
C GLU A 187 -8.64 -9.28 4.99
N ASN A 188 -7.96 -9.68 6.07
CA ASN A 188 -7.10 -8.80 6.86
C ASN A 188 -5.92 -8.31 6.01
N ALA A 189 -5.83 -7.00 5.79
CA ALA A 189 -4.66 -6.36 5.21
C ALA A 189 -3.75 -5.80 6.30
N HIS A 190 -2.45 -5.76 6.04
CA HIS A 190 -1.47 -5.21 6.98
C HIS A 190 -0.30 -4.54 6.25
N THR A 191 0.23 -3.48 6.84
CA THR A 191 1.45 -2.81 6.36
C THR A 191 2.53 -2.87 7.41
N VAL A 192 3.74 -3.26 7.01
CA VAL A 192 4.90 -3.40 7.90
C VAL A 192 6.17 -2.85 7.26
N ILE A 193 7.21 -2.59 8.07
CA ILE A 193 8.51 -2.13 7.58
C ILE A 193 9.49 -3.31 7.52
N PRO A 194 9.90 -3.79 6.33
CA PRO A 194 11.08 -4.64 6.23
C PRO A 194 12.35 -3.77 6.37
N TYR A 195 13.16 -4.02 7.40
CA TYR A 195 14.37 -3.22 7.67
C TYR A 195 15.68 -3.95 7.36
N LYS A 196 15.65 -5.27 7.19
CA LYS A 196 16.83 -6.08 6.89
C LYS A 196 16.44 -7.35 6.13
N THR A 197 17.32 -7.77 5.22
CA THR A 197 17.22 -9.03 4.49
C THR A 197 18.29 -10.02 4.97
N GLU A 198 18.00 -11.31 4.91
CA GLU A 198 18.97 -12.38 5.15
C GLU A 198 18.68 -13.58 4.22
N LYS A 199 19.75 -14.23 3.75
CA LYS A 199 19.68 -15.42 2.90
C LYS A 199 20.42 -16.55 3.60
N THR A 200 19.79 -17.72 3.66
CA THR A 200 20.44 -18.97 4.07
C THR A 200 20.18 -20.04 3.03
N ILE A 201 20.72 -21.25 3.23
CA ILE A 201 20.47 -22.38 2.33
C ILE A 201 18.97 -22.70 2.35
N GLY A 202 18.30 -22.52 1.22
CA GLY A 202 16.88 -22.85 1.03
C GLY A 202 15.86 -21.85 1.59
N LYS A 203 16.30 -20.83 2.34
CA LYS A 203 15.41 -19.83 2.95
C LYS A 203 15.89 -18.40 2.72
N LYS A 204 14.94 -17.47 2.69
CA LYS A 204 15.16 -16.02 2.74
C LYS A 204 14.32 -15.44 3.86
N TYR A 205 14.84 -14.43 4.55
CA TYR A 205 14.16 -13.78 5.66
C TYR A 205 14.09 -12.27 5.44
N LEU A 206 12.91 -11.70 5.68
CA LEU A 206 12.71 -10.26 5.82
C LEU A 206 12.47 -9.97 7.29
N TYR A 207 13.38 -9.23 7.91
CA TYR A 207 13.20 -8.73 9.28
C TYR A 207 12.27 -7.53 9.24
N ILE A 208 11.27 -7.54 10.11
CA ILE A 208 10.10 -6.68 10.05
C ILE A 208 9.90 -5.93 11.37
N TRP A 209 9.72 -4.62 11.29
CA TRP A 209 9.06 -3.85 12.33
C TRP A 209 7.56 -3.76 12.02
N ASP A 210 6.75 -4.04 13.05
CA ASP A 210 5.31 -4.23 12.93
C ASP A 210 4.56 -3.21 13.81
N PRO A 211 3.72 -2.33 13.22
CA PRO A 211 2.98 -1.33 13.99
C PRO A 211 1.93 -1.93 14.93
N ASN A 212 1.54 -3.20 14.77
CA ASN A 212 0.68 -3.89 15.74
C ASN A 212 1.47 -4.47 16.93
N LEU A 213 2.81 -4.52 16.83
CA LEU A 213 3.69 -5.13 17.82
C LEU A 213 4.94 -4.23 18.01
N PRO A 214 4.76 -3.01 18.56
CA PRO A 214 5.86 -2.06 18.76
C PRO A 214 6.96 -2.66 19.66
N TYR A 215 8.20 -2.17 19.51
CA TYR A 215 9.36 -2.77 20.17
C TYR A 215 9.24 -2.79 21.69
N ASP A 216 8.78 -1.68 22.30
CA ASP A 216 8.80 -1.50 23.75
C ASP A 216 7.93 -2.52 24.49
N ASP A 217 6.79 -2.90 23.91
CA ASP A 217 5.91 -3.94 24.45
C ASP A 217 6.28 -5.36 23.98
N ASN A 218 7.20 -5.48 23.01
CA ASN A 218 7.55 -6.74 22.36
C ASN A 218 9.07 -6.97 22.26
N THR A 219 9.84 -6.58 23.27
CA THR A 219 11.31 -6.62 23.23
C THR A 219 11.89 -8.00 22.85
N ASP A 220 11.37 -9.10 23.42
CA ASP A 220 11.80 -10.48 23.10
C ASP A 220 11.64 -10.82 21.60
N ARG A 221 10.59 -10.29 20.95
CA ARG A 221 10.33 -10.50 19.52
C ARG A 221 11.46 -9.95 18.66
N TYR A 222 12.06 -8.83 19.05
CA TYR A 222 13.09 -8.14 18.28
C TYR A 222 14.51 -8.53 18.74
N ASP A 223 14.78 -8.55 20.04
CA ASP A 223 16.11 -8.81 20.60
C ASP A 223 16.55 -10.26 20.34
N ASN A 224 15.61 -11.21 20.46
CA ASN A 224 15.87 -12.63 20.22
C ASN A 224 15.37 -13.11 18.85
N ASN A 225 14.91 -12.18 18.00
CA ASN A 225 14.36 -12.44 16.68
C ASN A 225 13.24 -13.50 16.65
N ARG A 226 12.36 -13.46 17.66
CA ARG A 226 11.24 -14.39 17.83
C ARG A 226 9.98 -13.83 17.22
N GLY A 227 9.82 -14.04 15.91
CA GLY A 227 8.60 -13.70 15.18
C GLY A 227 8.64 -12.35 14.44
N ASN A 228 9.72 -11.59 14.53
CA ASN A 228 9.95 -10.40 13.70
C ASN A 228 10.44 -10.73 12.27
N LYS A 229 10.27 -11.95 11.77
CA LYS A 229 10.73 -12.36 10.44
C LYS A 229 9.58 -12.91 9.60
N LEU A 230 9.46 -12.41 8.37
CA LEU A 230 8.76 -13.11 7.31
C LEU A 230 9.75 -14.08 6.67
N GLU A 231 9.38 -15.36 6.69
CA GLU A 231 10.19 -16.44 6.12
C GLU A 231 9.68 -16.78 4.72
N ILE A 232 10.61 -16.99 3.78
CA ILE A 232 10.33 -17.36 2.39
C ILE A 232 11.15 -18.61 2.04
N THR A 233 10.49 -19.61 1.49
CA THR A 233 11.13 -20.80 0.91
C THR A 233 11.66 -20.45 -0.47
N THR A 234 12.98 -20.48 -0.67
CA THR A 234 13.62 -20.00 -1.91
C THR A 234 13.09 -20.71 -3.16
N ALA A 235 12.91 -22.03 -3.08
CA ALA A 235 12.55 -22.87 -4.22
C ALA A 235 11.11 -22.65 -4.69
N THR A 236 10.15 -22.51 -3.78
CA THR A 236 8.71 -22.40 -4.11
C THR A 236 8.20 -20.97 -4.08
N GLY A 237 8.87 -20.08 -3.34
CA GLY A 237 8.35 -18.75 -3.04
C GLY A 237 7.26 -18.74 -1.96
N ASP A 238 6.95 -19.90 -1.36
CA ASP A 238 6.02 -19.97 -0.23
C ASP A 238 6.57 -19.15 0.94
N TRP A 239 5.70 -18.44 1.63
CA TRP A 239 6.10 -17.52 2.68
C TRP A 239 5.13 -17.55 3.86
N SER A 240 5.59 -17.10 5.01
CA SER A 240 4.73 -16.97 6.18
C SER A 240 5.17 -15.83 7.09
N TYR A 241 4.19 -15.19 7.72
CA TYR A 241 4.40 -14.19 8.76
C TYR A 241 3.20 -14.19 9.71
N THR A 242 3.46 -13.99 11.01
CA THR A 242 2.39 -13.87 12.01
C THR A 242 2.51 -12.55 12.76
N SER A 243 1.41 -11.79 12.77
CA SER A 243 1.26 -10.50 13.47
C SER A 243 0.01 -10.55 14.34
N ALA A 244 0.15 -10.26 15.63
CA ALA A 244 -0.94 -10.21 16.61
C ALA A 244 -1.97 -11.36 16.47
N GLY A 245 -1.50 -12.60 16.30
CA GLY A 245 -2.34 -13.79 16.13
C GLY A 245 -2.90 -14.02 14.72
N THR A 246 -2.72 -13.10 13.78
CA THR A 246 -3.11 -13.23 12.38
C THR A 246 -1.97 -13.80 11.54
N HIS A 247 -2.28 -14.85 10.75
CA HIS A 247 -1.31 -15.52 9.89
C HIS A 247 -1.43 -15.07 8.43
N PHE A 248 -0.34 -14.55 7.88
CA PHE A 248 -0.19 -14.12 6.48
C PHE A 248 0.66 -15.15 5.72
N GLY A 249 0.29 -15.45 4.47
CA GLY A 249 0.96 -16.49 3.68
C GLY A 249 0.55 -16.53 2.21
N PRO A 250 0.82 -17.63 1.47
CA PRO A 250 0.77 -17.66 0.01
C PRO A 250 -0.62 -17.41 -0.61
N GLY A 251 -1.68 -17.50 0.19
CA GLY A 251 -3.05 -17.16 -0.22
C GLY A 251 -3.30 -15.66 -0.45
N GLY A 252 -2.48 -14.79 0.14
CA GLY A 252 -2.61 -13.33 0.00
C GLY A 252 -1.48 -12.67 -0.80
N TRP A 253 -1.55 -11.34 -0.91
CA TRP A 253 -0.47 -10.48 -1.43
C TRP A 253 0.71 -10.36 -0.46
N CYS A 254 1.91 -10.27 -1.03
CA CYS A 254 3.14 -9.84 -0.38
C CYS A 254 3.83 -8.88 -1.36
N LEU A 255 3.58 -7.57 -1.17
CA LEU A 255 3.98 -6.54 -2.12
C LEU A 255 4.93 -5.54 -1.49
N CYS A 256 6.11 -5.38 -2.10
CA CYS A 256 7.05 -4.31 -1.77
C CYS A 256 6.63 -2.99 -2.43
N VAL A 257 6.36 -1.98 -1.61
CA VAL A 257 6.01 -0.61 -2.03
C VAL A 257 7.09 0.36 -1.50
N PRO A 258 7.88 0.99 -2.38
CA PRO A 258 8.82 2.03 -1.98
C PRO A 258 8.10 3.16 -1.25
N MET A 259 8.69 3.70 -0.19
CA MET A 259 8.09 4.82 0.53
C MET A 259 7.81 6.01 -0.40
N SER A 260 8.69 6.29 -1.37
CA SER A 260 8.51 7.42 -2.28
C SER A 260 7.23 7.38 -3.11
N ASP A 261 6.68 6.18 -3.40
CA ASP A 261 5.45 6.00 -4.17
C ASP A 261 4.22 6.51 -3.41
N ILE A 262 4.24 6.50 -2.07
CA ILE A 262 3.07 6.80 -1.23
C ILE A 262 3.31 7.90 -0.19
N LEU A 263 4.55 8.33 0.03
CA LEU A 263 4.88 9.36 1.01
C LEU A 263 4.36 10.74 0.58
N ARG A 264 4.51 11.09 -0.70
CA ARG A 264 4.23 12.45 -1.17
C ARG A 264 2.74 12.67 -1.41
N LYS A 265 2.29 13.92 -1.20
CA LYS A 265 0.95 14.34 -1.56
C LYS A 265 0.76 14.15 -3.07
N SER A 266 -0.30 13.45 -3.47
CA SER A 266 -0.62 13.15 -4.86
C SER A 266 -2.11 13.33 -5.11
N ARG A 267 -2.55 13.20 -6.36
CA ARG A 267 -3.97 13.23 -6.73
C ARG A 267 -4.64 11.91 -6.36
N HIS A 268 -5.93 11.96 -6.06
CA HIS A 268 -6.76 10.76 -5.92
C HIS A 268 -7.11 10.20 -7.31
N PRO A 269 -7.43 8.90 -7.43
CA PRO A 269 -7.67 8.23 -8.72
C PRO A 269 -8.86 8.80 -9.53
N LEU A 270 -9.80 9.50 -8.89
CA LEU A 270 -10.94 10.15 -9.56
C LEU A 270 -10.71 11.63 -9.91
N ALA A 271 -9.52 12.16 -9.68
CA ALA A 271 -9.20 13.53 -10.10
C ALA A 271 -9.28 13.62 -11.64
N MET A 272 -9.90 14.66 -12.17
CA MET A 272 -10.27 14.75 -13.60
C MET A 272 -9.12 14.49 -14.59
N ASP A 273 -7.91 14.97 -14.30
CA ASP A 273 -6.73 14.73 -15.14
C ASP A 273 -6.25 13.28 -15.05
N VAL A 274 -6.18 12.72 -13.83
CA VAL A 274 -5.84 11.31 -13.62
C VAL A 274 -6.85 10.40 -14.29
N PHE A 275 -8.13 10.69 -14.08
CA PHE A 275 -9.25 9.90 -14.58
C PHE A 275 -9.25 9.80 -16.11
N ASN A 276 -9.00 10.93 -16.79
CA ASN A 276 -9.03 10.99 -18.25
C ASN A 276 -7.75 10.47 -18.92
N GLU A 277 -6.59 10.64 -18.28
CA GLU A 277 -5.30 10.42 -18.94
C GLU A 277 -4.53 9.18 -18.45
N ALA A 278 -4.79 8.73 -17.23
CA ALA A 278 -3.94 7.72 -16.58
C ALA A 278 -4.70 6.52 -16.00
N LEU A 279 -5.84 6.74 -15.33
CA LEU A 279 -6.54 5.69 -14.60
C LEU A 279 -8.06 5.85 -14.67
N ARG A 280 -8.75 4.98 -15.39
CA ARG A 280 -10.22 4.89 -15.31
C ARG A 280 -10.62 4.15 -14.05
N THR A 281 -11.75 4.52 -13.48
CA THR A 281 -12.26 3.88 -12.26
C THR A 281 -13.73 3.57 -12.43
N LEU A 282 -14.09 2.30 -12.34
CA LEU A 282 -15.48 1.86 -12.28
C LEU A 282 -15.85 1.59 -10.83
N PHE A 283 -16.84 2.32 -10.32
CA PHE A 283 -17.48 2.02 -9.05
C PHE A 283 -18.89 1.52 -9.30
N VAL A 284 -19.18 0.30 -8.86
CA VAL A 284 -20.52 -0.27 -8.90
C VAL A 284 -20.97 -0.43 -7.46
N GLY A 285 -22.11 0.13 -7.07
CA GLY A 285 -22.62 0.03 -5.71
C GLY A 285 -24.15 -0.04 -5.63
N GLY A 286 -24.70 -0.67 -4.60
CA GLY A 286 -26.14 -0.81 -4.36
C GLY A 286 -26.58 -2.22 -3.97
N PRO A 287 -27.83 -2.40 -3.52
CA PRO A 287 -28.37 -3.72 -3.16
C PRO A 287 -28.22 -4.79 -4.27
N GLY A 288 -27.37 -5.77 -4.01
CA GLY A 288 -27.10 -6.87 -4.95
C GLY A 288 -26.28 -6.45 -6.17
N ALA A 289 -25.71 -5.24 -6.17
CA ALA A 289 -24.87 -4.75 -7.24
C ALA A 289 -23.55 -5.52 -7.29
N ALA A 290 -23.26 -6.16 -8.42
CA ALA A 290 -22.00 -6.84 -8.66
C ALA A 290 -21.62 -6.73 -10.14
N VAL A 291 -20.33 -6.60 -10.43
CA VAL A 291 -19.85 -6.71 -11.80
C VAL A 291 -19.71 -8.19 -12.14
N ASN A 292 -20.49 -8.62 -13.14
CA ASN A 292 -20.54 -10.01 -13.58
C ASN A 292 -19.41 -10.35 -14.56
N GLN A 293 -19.07 -9.39 -15.43
CA GLN A 293 -18.02 -9.51 -16.42
C GLN A 293 -17.57 -8.12 -16.90
N ILE A 294 -16.28 -8.02 -17.25
CA ILE A 294 -15.75 -6.92 -18.05
C ILE A 294 -15.05 -7.56 -19.24
N THR A 295 -15.47 -7.22 -20.45
CA THR A 295 -14.79 -7.61 -21.69
C THR A 295 -14.34 -6.40 -22.47
N ASP A 296 -13.37 -6.57 -23.36
CA ASP A 296 -13.04 -5.55 -24.34
C ASP A 296 -13.34 -5.97 -25.78
N SER A 297 -13.16 -5.05 -26.72
CA SER A 297 -13.38 -5.27 -28.15
C SER A 297 -12.48 -6.35 -28.78
N GLU A 298 -11.38 -6.73 -28.12
CA GLU A 298 -10.47 -7.80 -28.56
C GLU A 298 -10.92 -9.18 -28.02
N GLY A 299 -12.03 -9.23 -27.26
CA GLY A 299 -12.54 -10.46 -26.64
C GLY A 299 -11.79 -10.86 -25.37
N ARG A 300 -10.91 -9.99 -24.84
CA ARG A 300 -10.27 -10.19 -23.55
C ARG A 300 -11.29 -9.94 -22.44
N ARG A 301 -11.05 -10.52 -21.27
CA ARG A 301 -12.00 -10.55 -20.16
C ARG A 301 -11.33 -10.40 -18.80
N TYR A 302 -12.07 -9.90 -17.82
CA TYR A 302 -11.59 -9.83 -16.43
C TYR A 302 -11.82 -11.16 -15.70
N PHE A 303 -12.99 -11.77 -15.86
CA PHE A 303 -13.28 -13.10 -15.30
C PHE A 303 -13.22 -14.17 -16.38
N LYS A 304 -12.74 -15.37 -16.04
CA LYS A 304 -12.66 -16.53 -16.96
C LYS A 304 -14.02 -16.91 -17.54
N VAL A 305 -15.08 -16.73 -16.74
CA VAL A 305 -16.49 -16.92 -17.08
C VAL A 305 -17.31 -15.82 -16.39
N GLU A 306 -18.45 -15.46 -16.95
CA GLU A 306 -19.39 -14.53 -16.31
C GLU A 306 -19.85 -15.07 -14.94
N LYS A 307 -20.04 -14.18 -13.98
CA LYS A 307 -20.37 -14.51 -12.58
C LYS A 307 -21.58 -13.74 -12.11
N ASP A 308 -22.49 -14.39 -11.39
CA ASP A 308 -23.68 -13.73 -10.82
C ASP A 308 -23.45 -13.20 -9.40
N PHE A 309 -22.28 -13.46 -8.79
CA PHE A 309 -21.95 -13.08 -7.41
C PHE A 309 -20.44 -13.11 -7.16
N GLN A 310 -20.01 -12.65 -5.97
CA GLN A 310 -18.62 -12.47 -5.52
C GLN A 310 -17.64 -13.49 -6.10
N ALA A 311 -16.90 -13.05 -7.12
CA ALA A 311 -15.87 -13.85 -7.77
C ALA A 311 -14.70 -14.11 -6.81
N ARG A 312 -14.15 -15.32 -6.85
CA ARG A 312 -12.90 -15.68 -6.17
C ARG A 312 -11.71 -15.30 -7.04
N TRP A 313 -10.53 -15.19 -6.47
CA TRP A 313 -9.31 -14.95 -7.26
C TRP A 313 -9.08 -16.00 -8.36
N ALA A 314 -9.40 -17.27 -8.09
CA ALA A 314 -9.30 -18.34 -9.07
C ALA A 314 -10.19 -18.11 -10.32
N ASP A 315 -11.23 -17.27 -10.20
CA ASP A 315 -12.14 -16.92 -11.29
C ASP A 315 -11.62 -15.76 -12.15
N VAL A 316 -10.62 -15.01 -11.68
CA VAL A 316 -10.00 -13.92 -12.45
C VAL A 316 -9.17 -14.52 -13.59
N GLU A 317 -9.26 -13.91 -14.77
CA GLU A 317 -8.46 -14.27 -15.93
C GLU A 317 -7.01 -13.85 -15.70
N ASN A 318 -6.14 -14.84 -15.61
CA ASN A 318 -4.72 -14.66 -15.36
C ASN A 318 -3.85 -15.02 -16.57
N ASP A 319 -4.45 -15.54 -17.65
CA ASP A 319 -3.76 -15.74 -18.93
C ASP A 319 -3.44 -14.38 -19.57
N PRO A 320 -2.16 -14.00 -19.75
CA PRO A 320 -1.78 -12.71 -20.33
C PRO A 320 -2.37 -12.43 -21.72
N LEU A 321 -2.75 -13.48 -22.47
CA LEU A 321 -3.36 -13.36 -23.79
C LEU A 321 -4.88 -13.15 -23.74
N LYS A 322 -5.53 -13.52 -22.63
CA LYS A 322 -6.99 -13.43 -22.47
C LYS A 322 -7.42 -12.34 -21.50
N ARG A 323 -6.56 -11.93 -20.58
CA ARG A 323 -6.87 -10.89 -19.58
C ARG A 323 -6.80 -9.50 -20.20
N ILE A 324 -7.56 -8.57 -19.64
CA ILE A 324 -7.47 -7.14 -19.97
C ILE A 324 -6.27 -6.54 -19.20
N PRO A 325 -5.19 -6.09 -19.87
CA PRO A 325 -4.02 -5.53 -19.18
C PRO A 325 -4.37 -4.25 -18.43
N GLY A 326 -3.78 -4.07 -17.25
CA GLY A 326 -3.95 -2.86 -16.45
C GLY A 326 -5.29 -2.74 -15.74
N LEU A 327 -6.20 -3.71 -15.88
CA LEU A 327 -7.50 -3.75 -15.19
C LEU A 327 -7.42 -4.59 -13.92
N ILE A 328 -7.85 -4.01 -12.80
CA ILE A 328 -7.98 -4.70 -11.53
C ILE A 328 -9.28 -4.31 -10.83
N ARG A 329 -9.92 -5.23 -10.13
CA ARG A 329 -10.81 -4.88 -9.03
C ARG A 329 -9.97 -4.65 -7.77
N TRP A 330 -10.23 -3.57 -7.06
CA TRP A 330 -9.56 -3.28 -5.81
C TRP A 330 -9.89 -4.38 -4.77
N PRO A 331 -8.87 -5.02 -4.16
CA PRO A 331 -9.07 -6.22 -3.35
C PRO A 331 -9.71 -5.96 -1.99
N TRP A 332 -9.70 -4.71 -1.52
CA TRP A 332 -10.04 -4.37 -0.14
C TRP A 332 -10.96 -3.16 -0.07
N LEU A 333 -12.19 -3.36 0.39
CA LEU A 333 -13.20 -2.30 0.53
C LEU A 333 -13.50 -1.93 1.98
N GLY A 334 -12.62 -2.30 2.90
CA GLY A 334 -12.90 -2.22 4.34
C GLY A 334 -13.87 -3.31 4.79
N GLN A 335 -13.57 -3.93 5.91
CA GLN A 335 -14.51 -4.78 6.62
C GLN A 335 -15.36 -3.92 7.53
N ALA A 336 -16.33 -3.18 6.96
CA ALA A 336 -17.44 -2.75 7.78
C ALA A 336 -18.10 -4.02 8.34
N LYS A 337 -17.86 -4.32 9.63
CA LYS A 337 -18.35 -5.52 10.34
C LYS A 337 -19.89 -5.67 10.30
N ILE A 338 -20.58 -4.67 9.75
CA ILE A 338 -22.01 -4.59 9.61
C ILE A 338 -22.32 -4.29 8.15
N LEU A 339 -22.46 -5.37 7.37
CA LEU A 339 -22.82 -5.43 5.96
C LEU A 339 -21.71 -4.96 5.01
N PRO A 340 -21.40 -5.72 3.93
CA PRO A 340 -20.42 -5.27 2.96
C PRO A 340 -20.88 -3.91 2.41
N PRO A 341 -19.97 -2.94 2.14
CA PRO A 341 -20.30 -1.93 1.17
C PRO A 341 -20.64 -2.71 -0.11
N LYS A 342 -21.93 -2.73 -0.47
CA LYS A 342 -22.46 -3.57 -1.54
C LYS A 342 -21.98 -3.00 -2.86
N GLY A 343 -20.75 -3.32 -3.26
CA GLY A 343 -20.19 -2.77 -4.47
C GLY A 343 -18.81 -3.32 -4.81
N ASP A 344 -18.42 -3.08 -6.06
CA ASP A 344 -17.13 -3.41 -6.61
C ASP A 344 -16.45 -2.14 -7.12
N ILE A 345 -15.14 -2.08 -6.93
CA ILE A 345 -14.32 -0.98 -7.40
C ILE A 345 -13.29 -1.56 -8.33
N TYR A 346 -13.21 -1.02 -9.54
CA TYR A 346 -12.21 -1.40 -10.52
C TYR A 346 -11.40 -0.20 -10.94
N PHE A 347 -10.12 -0.42 -11.14
CA PHE A 347 -9.19 0.54 -11.68
C PHE A 347 -8.60 -0.02 -12.97
N MET A 348 -8.49 0.83 -13.99
CA MET A 348 -7.89 0.47 -15.27
C MET A 348 -6.84 1.51 -15.67
N LYS A 349 -5.59 1.08 -15.83
CA LYS A 349 -4.57 1.96 -16.42
C LYS A 349 -4.87 2.24 -17.88
N ILE A 350 -4.83 3.52 -18.24
CA ILE A 350 -4.94 4.00 -19.61
C ILE A 350 -3.56 3.95 -20.23
N VAL A 351 -3.45 3.35 -21.41
CA VAL A 351 -2.25 3.44 -22.25
C VAL A 351 -2.50 4.55 -23.27
N PRO A 352 -1.70 5.64 -23.27
CA PRO A 352 -1.86 6.73 -24.24
C PRO A 352 -1.92 6.22 -25.68
N GLY A 353 -2.90 6.69 -26.44
CA GLY A 353 -3.12 6.27 -27.84
C GLY A 353 -3.83 4.92 -28.01
N ARG A 354 -4.07 4.17 -26.93
CA ARG A 354 -4.89 2.95 -26.97
C ARG A 354 -6.34 3.26 -26.61
N LYS A 355 -7.25 3.12 -27.58
CA LYS A 355 -8.68 3.04 -27.26
C LYS A 355 -8.96 1.67 -26.67
N VAL A 356 -9.63 1.64 -25.53
CA VAL A 356 -10.15 0.42 -24.94
C VAL A 356 -11.64 0.61 -24.74
N ASP A 357 -12.41 -0.09 -25.57
CA ASP A 357 -13.85 -0.15 -25.49
C ASP A 357 -14.20 -1.32 -24.58
N LEU A 358 -14.74 -1.01 -23.38
CA LEU A 358 -15.15 -2.01 -22.40
C LEU A 358 -16.65 -2.25 -22.48
N THR A 359 -17.04 -3.52 -22.47
CA THR A 359 -18.41 -3.95 -22.18
C THR A 359 -18.46 -4.48 -20.76
N ILE A 360 -19.36 -3.93 -19.94
CA ILE A 360 -19.48 -4.28 -18.52
C ILE A 360 -20.87 -4.89 -18.31
N SER A 361 -20.91 -6.13 -17.82
CA SER A 361 -22.14 -6.79 -17.36
C SER A 361 -22.26 -6.59 -15.85
N ILE A 362 -23.41 -6.09 -15.40
CA ILE A 362 -23.70 -5.78 -13.98
C ILE A 362 -25.02 -6.44 -13.60
N SER A 363 -25.05 -7.12 -12.45
CA SER A 363 -26.28 -7.57 -11.80
C SER A 363 -26.63 -6.68 -10.61
N GLY A 364 -27.90 -6.71 -10.20
CA GLY A 364 -28.41 -5.99 -9.03
C GLY A 364 -29.81 -5.44 -9.25
N SER A 365 -30.66 -5.51 -8.22
CA SER A 365 -32.03 -4.99 -8.32
C SER A 365 -32.10 -3.47 -8.24
N GLN A 366 -31.10 -2.85 -7.60
CA GLN A 366 -30.88 -1.41 -7.56
C GLN A 366 -29.36 -1.16 -7.48
N TYR A 367 -28.77 -0.63 -8.56
CA TYR A 367 -27.34 -0.29 -8.58
C TYR A 367 -27.08 1.11 -9.13
N LYS A 368 -25.97 1.69 -8.70
CA LYS A 368 -25.33 2.87 -9.27
C LYS A 368 -23.99 2.43 -9.86
N ALA A 369 -23.77 2.75 -11.11
CA ALA A 369 -22.47 2.59 -11.76
C ALA A 369 -21.92 3.98 -12.08
N LEU A 370 -20.71 4.25 -11.62
CA LEU A 370 -19.91 5.42 -11.99
C LEU A 370 -18.73 4.89 -12.79
N PHE A 371 -18.58 5.33 -14.04
CA PHE A 371 -17.47 4.95 -14.90
C PHE A 371 -16.55 6.12 -15.16
#